data_AF-A0A7W7U4W0-F1
#
_entry.id   AF-A0A7W7U4W0-F1
#
_cell.length_a   1.000
_cell.length_b   1.000
_cell.length_c   1.000
_cell.angle_alpha   90.00
_cell.angle_beta   90.00
_cell.angle_gamma   90.00
#
_symmetry.space_group_name_H-M   'P 1'
#
loop_
_entity.id
_entity.type
_entity.pdbx_description
1 polymer ?
#
loop_
_entity_poly.entity_id
_entity_poly.type
_entity_poly.pdbx_seq_one_letter_code
_entity_poly.pdbx_strand_id
1 'polypeptide(L)' 'MSSNETPGEHVGNLIPMVTADDGRAYISADNVVALLRAIAETHRDLADHPDCDLRDGAASIDREADAISCRAIAWIR' A
#
# COMPACT_ATOMS: atom_id res chain seq x y z
N MET A 1 -13.07 -30.87 18.55
CA MET A 1 -11.71 -30.37 18.28
C MET A 1 -11.79 -28.86 18.41
N SER A 2 -11.23 -28.29 19.48
CA SER A 2 -11.18 -26.83 19.68
C SER A 2 -10.07 -26.30 18.78
N SER A 3 -10.41 -25.51 17.76
CA SER A 3 -9.41 -24.80 16.97
C SER A 3 -8.72 -23.79 17.88
N ASN A 4 -7.47 -24.06 18.24
CA ASN A 4 -6.61 -23.10 18.91
C ASN A 4 -6.14 -22.09 17.85
N GLU A 5 -7.01 -21.17 17.48
CA GLU A 5 -6.65 -20.04 16.63
C GLU A 5 -5.79 -19.11 17.48
N THR A 6 -4.47 -19.22 17.34
CA THR A 6 -3.55 -18.18 17.79
C THR A 6 -4.06 -16.85 17.23
N PRO A 7 -4.22 -15.78 18.04
CA PRO A 7 -4.67 -14.51 17.51
C PRO A 7 -3.76 -14.12 16.34
N GLY A 8 -4.34 -14.07 15.13
CA GLY A 8 -3.59 -13.70 13.94
C GLY A 8 -2.93 -12.35 14.18
N GLU A 9 -1.65 -12.22 13.80
CA GLU A 9 -0.94 -10.96 13.91
C GLU A 9 -1.77 -9.85 13.26
N HIS A 10 -2.04 -8.77 14.00
CA HIS A 10 -2.75 -7.64 13.44
C HIS A 10 -1.90 -7.07 12.30
N VAL A 11 -2.47 -7.03 11.08
CA VAL A 11 -1.80 -6.46 9.88
C VAL A 11 -1.25 -5.07 10.13
N GLY A 12 -1.86 -4.28 11.02
CA GLY A 12 -1.35 -2.97 11.42
C GLY A 12 0.07 -3.01 12.01
N ASN A 13 0.49 -4.12 12.62
CA ASN A 13 1.84 -4.32 13.15
C ASN A 13 2.87 -4.58 12.04
N LEU A 14 2.42 -5.00 10.86
CA LEU A 14 3.26 -5.26 9.69
C LEU A 14 3.52 -4.00 8.87
N ILE A 15 2.79 -2.91 9.14
CA ILE A 15 2.97 -1.64 8.43
C ILE A 15 4.19 -0.93 9.02
N PRO A 16 5.28 -0.76 8.24
CA PRO A 16 6.49 -0.09 8.71
C PRO A 16 6.25 1.41 8.92
N MET A 17 5.86 1.75 10.14
CA MET A 17 5.67 3.11 10.63
C MET A 17 6.92 3.58 11.40
N VAL A 18 7.29 4.83 11.22
CA VAL A 18 8.36 5.53 11.93
C VAL A 18 7.78 6.68 12.73
N THR A 19 8.25 6.86 13.96
CA THR A 19 7.91 8.04 14.77
C THR A 19 8.89 9.15 14.44
N ALA A 20 8.40 10.34 14.09
CA ALA A 20 9.25 11.51 13.85
C ALA A 20 9.45 12.33 15.13
N ASP A 21 10.33 13.33 15.06
CA ASP A 21 10.69 14.20 16.18
C ASP A 21 9.52 15.03 16.73
N ASP A 22 8.44 15.17 15.96
CA ASP A 22 7.20 15.82 16.39
C ASP A 22 6.26 14.88 17.18
N GLY A 23 6.69 13.64 17.42
CA GLY A 23 5.95 12.61 18.13
C GLY A 23 4.84 11.96 17.32
N ARG A 24 4.69 12.27 16.03
CA ARG A 24 3.67 11.67 15.15
C ARG A 24 4.23 10.45 14.42
N ALA A 25 3.33 9.53 14.08
CA ALA A 25 3.64 8.37 13.26
C ALA A 25 3.58 8.72 11.77
N TYR A 26 4.58 8.27 11.02
CA TYR A 26 4.73 8.46 9.58
C TYR A 26 5.00 7.12 8.90
N ILE A 27 4.63 7.03 7.63
CA ILE A 27 5.02 5.94 6.74
C ILE A 27 5.96 6.56 5.70
N SER A 28 7.09 5.90 5.42
CA SER A 28 8.00 6.39 4.37
C SER A 28 7.32 6.38 3.01
N ALA A 29 7.74 7.29 2.12
CA ALA A 29 7.20 7.33 0.76
C ALA A 29 7.37 5.97 0.05
N ASP A 30 8.50 5.30 0.22
CA ASP A 30 8.76 3.97 -0.35
C ASP A 30 7.74 2.93 0.12
N ASN A 31 7.39 2.93 1.41
CA ASN A 31 6.41 2.01 1.97
C ASN A 31 4.99 2.31 1.46
N VAL A 32 4.63 3.58 1.29
CA VAL A 32 3.36 3.98 0.67
C VAL A 32 3.31 3.54 -0.80
N VAL A 33 4.41 3.73 -1.55
CA VAL A 33 4.51 3.32 -2.95
C VAL A 33 4.37 1.80 -3.07
N ALA A 34 5.09 1.03 -2.25
CA ALA A 34 4.98 -0.43 -2.23
C ALA A 34 3.54 -0.89 -1.94
N LEU A 35 2.86 -0.27 -0.98
CA LEU A 35 1.47 -0.57 -0.67
C LEU A 35 0.53 -0.28 -1.86
N LEU A 36 0.67 0.89 -2.50
CA LEU A 36 -0.14 1.24 -3.67
C LEU A 36 0.08 0.26 -4.82
N ARG A 37 1.33 -0.17 -5.07
CA ARG A 37 1.64 -1.15 -6.10
C ARG A 37 1.02 -2.51 -5.82
N ALA A 38 1.03 -2.97 -4.55
CA ALA A 38 0.35 -4.20 -4.16
C ALA A 38 -1.17 -4.11 -4.37
N ILE A 39 -1.79 -2.96 -4.08
CA ILE A 39 -3.24 -2.76 -4.34
C ILE A 39 -3.52 -2.79 -5.85
N ALA A 40 -2.68 -2.14 -6.67
CA ALA A 40 -2.82 -2.15 -8.13
C ALA A 40 -2.64 -3.56 -8.72
N GLU A 41 -1.76 -4.39 -8.13
CA GLU A 41 -1.61 -5.80 -8.50
C GLU A 41 -2.88 -6.60 -8.22
N THR A 42 -3.47 -6.45 -7.03
CA THR A 42 -4.78 -7.06 -6.72
C THR A 42 -5.87 -6.61 -7.68
N HIS A 43 -5.87 -5.35 -8.11
CA HIS A 43 -6.81 -4.85 -9.13
C HIS A 43 -6.61 -5.56 -10.46
N ARG A 44 -5.36 -5.79 -10.90
CA ARG A 44 -5.05 -6.54 -12.12
C ARG A 44 -5.48 -8.00 -12.01
N ASP A 45 -5.25 -8.63 -10.86
CA ASP A 45 -5.64 -10.04 -10.62
C ASP A 45 -7.15 -10.23 -10.66
N LEU A 46 -7.91 -9.24 -10.20
CA LEU A 46 -9.36 -9.24 -10.21
C LEU A 46 -9.98 -8.70 -11.51
N ALA A 47 -9.19 -8.04 -12.36
CA ALA A 47 -9.68 -7.37 -13.56
C ALA A 47 -10.19 -8.32 -14.66
N ASP A 48 -9.88 -9.60 -14.58
CA ASP A 48 -10.46 -10.61 -15.49
C ASP A 48 -11.87 -11.05 -15.05
N HIS A 49 -12.39 -10.50 -13.94
CA HIS A 49 -13.76 -10.72 -13.52
C HIS A 49 -14.73 -9.90 -14.39
N PRO A 50 -15.71 -10.54 -15.06
CA PRO A 50 -16.55 -9.90 -16.10
C PRO A 50 -17.44 -8.75 -15.59
N ASP A 51 -17.67 -8.68 -14.28
CA ASP A 51 -18.51 -7.67 -13.63
C ASP A 51 -17.71 -6.51 -12.99
N CYS A 52 -16.38 -6.50 -13.09
CA CYS A 52 -15.53 -5.52 -12.42
C CYS A 52 -14.29 -5.20 -13.27
N ASP A 53 -14.38 -4.20 -14.15
CA ASP A 53 -13.19 -3.69 -14.84
C ASP A 53 -12.37 -2.81 -13.89
N LEU A 54 -11.38 -3.45 -13.26
CA LEU A 54 -10.45 -2.82 -12.35
C LEU A 54 -9.15 -2.39 -13.05
N ARG A 55 -9.02 -2.54 -14.37
CA ARG A 55 -7.78 -2.20 -15.11
C ARG A 55 -7.48 -0.71 -15.05
N ASP A 56 -8.50 0.12 -15.25
CA ASP A 56 -8.38 1.57 -15.14
C ASP A 56 -8.07 1.99 -13.69
N GLY A 57 -8.61 1.27 -12.71
CA GLY A 57 -8.30 1.44 -11.29
C GLY A 57 -6.83 1.17 -10.99
N ALA A 58 -6.30 0.03 -11.44
CA ALA A 58 -4.88 -0.30 -11.31
C ALA A 58 -3.97 0.77 -11.93
N ALA A 59 -4.29 1.20 -13.15
CA ALA A 59 -3.53 2.24 -13.86
C ALA A 59 -3.57 3.60 -13.14
N SER A 60 -4.69 3.94 -12.51
CA SER A 60 -4.81 5.16 -11.71
C SER A 60 -3.96 5.12 -10.44
N ILE A 61 -3.97 3.98 -9.74
CA ILE A 61 -3.17 3.77 -8.53
C ILE A 61 -1.67 3.81 -8.85
N ASP A 62 -1.27 3.20 -9.96
CA ASP A 62 0.11 3.23 -10.44
C ASP A 62 0.60 4.67 -10.70
N ARG A 63 -0.22 5.52 -11.33
CA ARG A 63 0.11 6.94 -11.55
C ARG A 63 0.30 7.72 -10.25
N GLU A 64 -0.51 7.45 -9.23
CA GLU A 64 -0.35 8.13 -7.93
C GLU A 64 0.91 7.64 -7.22
N ALA A 65 1.24 6.35 -7.29
CA ALA A 65 2.49 5.81 -6.75
C ALA A 65 3.72 6.47 -7.39
N ASP A 66 3.69 6.70 -8.72
CA ASP A 66 4.74 7.43 -9.43
C ASP A 66 4.81 8.90 -9.00
N ALA A 67 3.67 9.56 -8.82
CA ALA A 67 3.62 10.94 -8.37
C ALA A 67 4.22 11.11 -6.96
N ILE A 68 3.91 10.20 -6.03
CA ILE A 68 4.49 10.19 -4.68
C ILE A 68 6.01 9.99 -4.75
N SER A 69 6.47 9.03 -5.55
CA SER A 69 7.90 8.75 -5.73
C SER A 69 8.66 9.98 -6.24
N CYS A 70 8.11 10.66 -7.25
CA CYS A 70 8.68 11.89 -7.80
C CYS A 70 8.75 13.02 -6.76
N ARG A 71 7.67 13.20 -5.97
CA ARG A 71 7.63 14.23 -4.91
C ARG A 71 8.66 13.94 -3.81
N ALA A 72 8.80 12.69 -3.40
CA ALA A 72 9.75 12.28 -2.37
C ALA A 72 11.20 12.57 -2.78
N ILE A 73 11.57 12.28 -4.03
CA ILE A 73 12.89 12.61 -4.58
C ILE A 73 13.13 14.13 -4.58
N ALA A 74 12.11 14.91 -4.94
CA ALA A 74 12.21 16.36 -4.98
C ALA A 74 12.45 16.99 -3.59
N TRP A 75 12.04 16.32 -2.51
CA TRP A 75 12.19 16.79 -1.13
C TRP A 75 13.51 16.41 -0.48
N ILE A 76 14.29 15.52 -1.13
CA ILE A 76 15.64 15.12 -0.68
C ILE A 76 16.71 16.08 -1.23
N ARG A 77 16.34 17.05 -2.08
CA ARG A 77 17.21 18.10 -2.63
C ARG A 77 17.08 19.42 -1.87
#